data_AF-A0A662XUK3-F1
#
_entry.id   AF-A0A662XUK3-F1
#
_cell.length_a   1.000
_cell.length_b   1.000
_cell.length_c   1.000
_cell.angle_alpha   90.00
_cell.angle_beta   90.00
_cell.angle_gamma   90.00
#
_symmetry.space_group_name_H-M   'P 1'
#
loop_
_entity.id
_entity.type
_entity.pdbx_description
1 polymer ?
#
loop_
_entity_poly.entity_id
_entity_poly.type
_entity_poly.pdbx_seq_one_letter_code
_entity_poly.pdbx_strand_id
1 'polypeptide(L)'
;AVAFDPLLIMCVEGFLETEHPFVFLSRTAFRELLKLEDAREKTLPILARVIVPLRDALMSKDDDTFLTALEATRLLSDLVEGEMNAYLPKLTQQIHRKLLTKQLRPDVENTLTVLESNGGKEALAIIRSKIPTYVSIR
;
A
#
# COMPACT_ATOMS: atom_id res chain seq x y z
N ALA A 1 -11.32 12.02 19.62
CA ALA A 1 -11.01 11.39 18.32
C ALA A 1 -9.53 11.02 18.29
N VAL A 2 -9.17 9.85 17.76
CA VAL A 2 -7.76 9.44 17.62
C VAL A 2 -7.09 10.28 16.53
N ALA A 3 -5.88 10.77 16.81
CA ALA A 3 -5.06 11.51 15.85
C ALA A 3 -4.31 10.55 14.93
N PHE A 4 -4.35 10.80 13.62
CA PHE A 4 -3.61 9.99 12.62
C PHE A 4 -2.18 10.49 12.42
N ASP A 5 -1.92 11.77 12.67
CA ASP A 5 -0.56 12.32 12.68
C ASP A 5 -0.03 12.36 14.12
N PRO A 6 1.11 11.72 14.43
CA PRO A 6 1.94 10.89 13.56
C PRO A 6 1.57 9.39 13.56
N LEU A 7 0.50 9.00 14.25
CA LEU A 7 0.20 7.59 14.55
C LEU A 7 0.15 6.67 13.32
N LEU A 8 -0.56 7.03 12.26
CA LEU A 8 -0.66 6.22 11.05
C LEU A 8 0.70 6.07 10.35
N ILE A 9 1.51 7.14 10.36
CA ILE A 9 2.87 7.12 9.80
C ILE A 9 3.75 6.15 10.59
N MET A 10 3.74 6.25 11.92
CA MET A 10 4.49 5.36 12.81
C MET A 10 4.06 3.89 12.65
N CYS A 11 2.78 3.63 12.41
CA CYS A 11 2.32 2.26 12.15
C CYS A 11 2.95 1.68 10.88
N VAL A 12 3.08 2.47 9.81
CA VAL A 12 3.68 2.03 8.55
C VAL A 12 5.21 1.92 8.66
N GLU A 13 5.87 2.83 9.37
CA GLU A 13 7.30 2.70 9.71
C GLU A 13 7.55 1.38 10.46
N GLY A 14 6.65 1.05 11.38
CA GLY A 14 6.67 -0.19 12.17
C GLY A 14 6.48 -1.48 11.37
N PHE A 15 6.24 -1.44 10.05
CA PHE A 15 6.20 -2.65 9.22
C PHE A 15 7.58 -3.29 9.05
N LEU A 16 8.64 -2.51 9.19
CA LEU A 16 10.03 -2.97 9.15
C LEU A 16 10.47 -3.63 10.46
N GLU A 17 9.66 -3.54 11.52
CA GLU A 17 9.93 -4.21 12.79
C GLU A 17 9.76 -5.72 12.66
N THR A 18 10.65 -6.45 13.34
CA THR A 18 10.68 -7.93 13.32
C THR A 18 10.42 -8.55 14.69
N GLU A 19 10.49 -7.75 15.76
CA GLU A 19 10.36 -8.24 17.13
C GLU A 19 8.93 -8.11 17.66
N HIS A 20 8.51 -9.10 18.44
CA HIS A 20 7.27 -9.03 19.21
C HIS A 20 7.47 -8.14 20.44
N PRO A 21 6.51 -7.25 20.79
CA PRO A 21 5.18 -7.10 20.21
C PRO A 21 5.08 -6.09 19.07
N PHE A 22 6.17 -5.41 18.69
CA PHE A 22 6.15 -4.24 17.79
C PHE A 22 5.56 -4.56 16.42
N VAL A 23 5.97 -5.68 15.81
CA VAL A 23 5.46 -6.12 14.50
C VAL A 23 3.95 -6.38 14.52
N PHE A 24 3.41 -6.93 15.61
CA PHE A 24 1.99 -7.19 15.75
C PHE A 24 1.21 -5.90 15.98
N LEU A 25 1.73 -5.03 16.86
CA LEU A 25 1.09 -3.78 17.24
C LEU A 25 0.99 -2.83 16.05
N SER A 26 2.07 -2.63 15.29
CA SER A 26 2.10 -1.72 14.14
C SER A 26 1.10 -2.13 13.06
N ARG A 27 1.09 -3.41 12.69
CA ARG A 27 0.20 -3.99 11.68
C ARG A 27 -1.27 -3.98 12.11
N THR A 28 -1.54 -4.24 13.38
CA THR A 28 -2.92 -4.25 13.90
C THR A 28 -3.46 -2.83 14.03
N ALA A 29 -2.69 -1.92 14.62
CA ALA A 29 -3.07 -0.52 14.76
C ALA A 29 -3.33 0.13 13.39
N PHE A 30 -2.49 -0.14 12.39
CA PHE A 30 -2.74 0.31 11.01
C PHE A 30 -4.13 -0.11 10.52
N ARG A 31 -4.46 -1.41 10.58
CA ARG A 31 -5.76 -1.93 10.12
C ARG A 31 -6.94 -1.32 10.87
N GLU A 32 -6.83 -1.21 12.19
CA GLU A 32 -7.90 -0.66 13.01
C GLU A 32 -8.11 0.85 12.77
N LEU A 33 -7.05 1.60 12.54
CA LEU A 33 -7.16 3.02 12.17
C LEU A 33 -7.93 3.17 10.84
N LEU A 34 -7.61 2.40 9.81
CA LEU A 34 -8.25 2.53 8.51
C LEU A 34 -9.73 2.11 8.50
N LYS A 35 -10.23 1.43 9.54
CA LYS A 35 -11.65 1.07 9.71
C LYS A 35 -12.49 2.16 10.35
N LEU A 36 -11.89 3.23 10.88
CA LEU A 36 -12.63 4.31 11.51
C LEU A 36 -13.45 5.08 10.47
N GLU A 37 -14.66 5.53 10.84
CA GLU A 37 -15.58 6.23 9.92
C GLU A 37 -14.95 7.49 9.32
N ASP A 38 -14.08 8.17 10.07
CA ASP A 38 -13.37 9.39 9.65
C ASP A 38 -11.93 9.14 9.16
N ALA A 39 -11.59 7.88 8.84
CA ALA A 39 -10.24 7.50 8.45
C ALA A 39 -9.79 8.16 7.15
N ARG A 40 -10.69 8.32 6.18
CA ARG A 40 -10.37 8.94 4.89
C ARG A 40 -9.98 10.39 5.08
N GLU A 41 -10.83 11.17 5.75
CA GLU A 41 -10.64 12.60 6.02
C GLU A 41 -9.35 12.86 6.79
N LYS A 42 -8.97 11.95 7.69
CA LYS A 42 -7.73 12.04 8.47
C LYS A 42 -6.49 11.56 7.73
N THR A 43 -6.64 10.64 6.79
CA THR A 43 -5.51 10.09 6.02
C THR A 43 -5.08 11.05 4.91
N LEU A 44 -6.03 11.69 4.21
CA LEU A 44 -5.73 12.55 3.06
C LEU A 44 -4.68 13.65 3.35
N PRO A 45 -4.75 14.40 4.46
CA PRO A 45 -3.77 15.45 4.76
C PRO A 45 -2.34 14.95 4.97
N ILE A 46 -2.17 13.67 5.32
CA ILE A 46 -0.87 13.05 5.62
C ILE A 46 -0.48 11.96 4.62
N LEU A 47 -1.29 11.73 3.56
CA LEU A 47 -1.10 10.61 2.64
C LEU A 47 0.32 10.59 2.06
N ALA A 48 0.82 11.74 1.58
CA ALA A 48 2.18 11.84 1.06
C ALA A 48 3.26 11.37 2.06
N ARG A 49 3.08 11.65 3.35
CA ARG A 49 4.00 11.23 4.42
C ARG A 49 3.84 9.75 4.76
N VAL A 50 2.64 9.18 4.65
CA VAL A 50 2.38 7.73 4.80
C VAL A 50 2.98 6.92 3.65
N ILE A 51 2.95 7.46 2.43
CA ILE A 51 3.51 6.79 1.24
C ILE A 51 5.03 6.57 1.33
N VAL A 52 5.77 7.45 2.03
CA VAL A 52 7.23 7.32 2.19
C VAL A 52 7.61 5.99 2.87
N PRO A 53 7.21 5.72 4.13
CA PRO A 53 7.53 4.46 4.78
C PRO A 53 6.85 3.26 4.13
N LEU A 54 5.68 3.43 3.49
CA LEU A 54 5.04 2.34 2.74
C LEU A 54 5.93 1.87 1.59
N ARG A 55 6.51 2.82 0.85
CA ARG A 55 7.45 2.51 -0.24
C ARG A 55 8.70 1.81 0.30
N ASP A 56 9.19 2.21 1.46
CA ASP A 56 10.36 1.59 2.09
C ASP A 56 10.05 0.15 2.54
N ALA A 57 8.87 -0.11 3.10
CA ALA A 57 8.39 -1.46 3.41
C ALA A 57 8.25 -2.34 2.15
N LEU A 58 7.71 -1.78 1.05
CA LEU A 58 7.69 -2.47 -0.24
C LEU A 58 9.10 -2.79 -0.74
N MET A 59 10.13 -2.02 -0.37
CA MET A 59 11.55 -2.23 -0.69
C MET A 59 12.24 -3.31 0.13
N SER A 60 11.57 -3.87 1.12
CA SER A 60 12.13 -4.95 1.91
C SER A 60 12.47 -6.18 1.06
N LYS A 61 13.56 -6.84 1.45
CA LYS A 61 13.93 -8.16 0.91
C LYS A 61 13.15 -9.28 1.59
N ASP A 62 12.69 -9.02 2.82
CA ASP A 62 11.87 -9.92 3.60
C ASP A 62 10.47 -10.02 2.99
N ASP A 63 10.05 -11.23 2.66
CA ASP A 63 8.81 -11.47 1.93
C ASP A 63 7.58 -11.18 2.81
N ASP A 64 7.63 -11.39 4.13
CA ASP A 64 6.52 -11.09 5.05
C ASP A 64 6.28 -9.59 5.18
N THR A 65 7.36 -8.81 5.28
CA THR A 65 7.32 -7.34 5.24
C THR A 65 6.76 -6.84 3.90
N PHE A 66 7.20 -7.43 2.79
CA PHE A 66 6.70 -7.09 1.46
C PHE A 66 5.20 -7.37 1.32
N LEU A 67 4.73 -8.54 1.76
CA LEU A 67 3.31 -8.93 1.74
C LEU A 67 2.47 -7.99 2.61
N THR A 68 2.98 -7.63 3.79
CA THR A 68 2.34 -6.63 4.68
C THR A 68 2.20 -5.28 3.97
N ALA A 69 3.24 -4.84 3.26
CA ALA A 69 3.20 -3.59 2.52
C ALA A 69 2.25 -3.63 1.31
N LEU A 70 2.12 -4.79 0.64
CA LEU A 70 1.12 -4.98 -0.41
C LEU A 70 -0.31 -4.90 0.15
N GLU A 71 -0.58 -5.53 1.29
CA GLU A 71 -1.87 -5.43 1.98
C GLU A 71 -2.19 -3.98 2.35
N ALA A 72 -1.24 -3.29 2.98
CA ALA A 72 -1.39 -1.88 3.33
C ALA A 72 -1.63 -0.98 2.12
N THR A 73 -0.99 -1.27 0.99
CA THR A 73 -1.22 -0.56 -0.27
C THR A 73 -2.66 -0.73 -0.75
N ARG A 74 -3.20 -1.95 -0.69
CA ARG A 74 -4.60 -2.22 -1.07
C ARG A 74 -5.57 -1.49 -0.15
N LEU A 75 -5.39 -1.61 1.17
CA LEU A 75 -6.25 -0.97 2.17
C LEU A 75 -6.25 0.57 2.04
N LEU A 76 -5.07 1.18 1.81
CA LEU A 76 -5.01 2.62 1.55
C LEU A 76 -5.68 2.97 0.22
N SER A 77 -5.51 2.16 -0.82
CA SER A 77 -6.16 2.40 -2.11
C SER A 77 -7.68 2.28 -2.02
N ASP A 78 -8.21 1.37 -1.20
CA ASP A 78 -9.65 1.27 -0.92
C ASP A 78 -10.13 2.51 -0.16
N LEU A 79 -9.34 3.02 0.79
CA LEU A 79 -9.70 4.17 1.61
C LEU A 79 -9.64 5.50 0.87
N VAL A 80 -8.59 5.73 0.07
CA VAL A 80 -8.31 7.03 -0.57
C VAL A 80 -8.60 7.06 -2.07
N GLU A 81 -8.88 5.90 -2.69
CA GLU A 81 -9.26 5.75 -4.10
C GLU A 81 -8.28 6.46 -5.06
N GLY A 82 -8.80 7.27 -6.00
CA GLY A 82 -8.01 7.98 -7.01
C GLY A 82 -6.95 8.93 -6.45
N GLU A 83 -7.02 9.33 -5.18
CA GLU A 83 -5.97 10.13 -4.53
C GLU A 83 -4.63 9.38 -4.47
N MET A 84 -4.67 8.04 -4.53
CA MET A 84 -3.48 7.20 -4.62
C MET A 84 -2.72 7.38 -5.95
N ASN A 85 -3.38 7.84 -7.02
CA ASN A 85 -2.83 7.94 -8.38
C ASN A 85 -1.52 8.74 -8.42
N ALA A 86 -1.43 9.82 -7.65
CA ALA A 86 -0.24 10.67 -7.56
C ALA A 86 1.04 9.91 -7.13
N TYR A 87 0.89 8.77 -6.45
CA TYR A 87 1.98 8.00 -5.86
C TYR A 87 2.29 6.70 -6.61
N LEU A 88 1.36 6.25 -7.44
CA LEU A 88 1.47 5.00 -8.20
C LEU A 88 2.75 4.87 -9.04
N PRO A 89 3.31 5.92 -9.68
CA PRO A 89 4.55 5.76 -10.45
C PRO A 89 5.71 5.20 -9.63
N LYS A 90 5.78 5.53 -8.34
CA LYS A 90 6.83 5.04 -7.43
C LYS A 90 6.48 3.69 -6.80
N LEU A 91 5.20 3.48 -6.45
CA LEU A 91 4.74 2.25 -5.80
C LEU A 91 4.72 1.07 -6.79
N THR A 92 4.19 1.26 -7.99
CA THR A 92 4.07 0.19 -9.01
C THR A 92 5.42 -0.42 -9.38
N GLN A 93 6.48 0.39 -9.46
CA GLN A 93 7.85 -0.11 -9.66
C GLN A 93 8.28 -1.08 -8.56
N GLN A 94 7.96 -0.75 -7.30
CA GLN A 94 8.34 -1.56 -6.14
C GLN A 94 7.48 -2.83 -6.01
N ILE A 95 6.21 -2.76 -6.38
CA ILE A 95 5.25 -3.88 -6.40
C ILE A 95 5.64 -4.89 -7.48
N HIS A 96 5.91 -4.42 -8.71
CA HIS A 96 6.15 -5.27 -9.87
C HIS A 96 7.39 -6.15 -9.75
N ARG A 97 8.44 -5.71 -9.03
CA ARG A 97 9.73 -6.42 -9.00
C ARG A 97 9.63 -7.88 -8.51
N LYS A 98 8.61 -8.21 -7.72
CA LYS A 98 8.36 -9.56 -7.18
C LYS A 98 7.32 -10.34 -7.99
N LEU A 99 6.84 -9.83 -9.13
CA LEU A 99 5.82 -10.49 -9.96
C LEU A 99 6.24 -11.90 -10.43
N LEU A 100 7.54 -12.09 -10.71
CA LEU A 100 8.06 -13.37 -11.16
C LEU A 100 8.30 -14.37 -10.02
N THR A 101 8.22 -13.91 -8.77
CA THR A 101 8.32 -14.77 -7.58
C THR A 101 7.01 -15.52 -7.40
N LYS A 102 7.01 -16.82 -7.73
CA LYS A 102 5.80 -17.65 -7.85
C LYS A 102 4.86 -17.54 -6.65
N GLN A 103 5.40 -17.56 -5.43
CA GLN A 103 4.64 -17.51 -4.20
C GLN A 103 4.04 -16.12 -3.89
N LEU A 104 4.62 -15.04 -4.43
CA LEU A 104 4.16 -13.66 -4.20
C LEU A 104 3.27 -13.14 -5.34
N ARG A 105 3.28 -13.83 -6.49
CA ARG A 105 2.56 -13.40 -7.69
C ARG A 105 1.07 -13.11 -7.42
N PRO A 106 0.30 -13.97 -6.72
CA PRO A 106 -1.12 -13.71 -6.50
C PRO A 106 -1.37 -12.39 -5.76
N ASP A 107 -0.58 -12.08 -4.74
CA ASP A 107 -0.68 -10.83 -3.99
C ASP A 107 -0.27 -9.61 -4.81
N VAL A 108 0.77 -9.75 -5.64
CA VAL A 108 1.21 -8.69 -6.56
C VAL A 108 0.12 -8.38 -7.57
N GLU A 109 -0.45 -9.41 -8.22
CA GLU A 109 -1.52 -9.26 -9.20
C GLU A 109 -2.77 -8.65 -8.57
N ASN A 110 -3.22 -9.18 -7.43
CA ASN A 110 -4.34 -8.64 -6.68
C ASN A 110 -4.13 -7.16 -6.32
N THR A 111 -2.92 -6.78 -5.89
CA THR A 111 -2.61 -5.38 -5.58
C THR A 111 -2.74 -4.48 -6.81
N LEU A 112 -2.20 -4.89 -7.96
CA LEU A 112 -2.33 -4.11 -9.20
C LEU A 112 -3.80 -3.96 -9.63
N THR A 113 -4.60 -5.00 -9.45
CA THR A 113 -6.04 -4.98 -9.75
C THR A 113 -6.81 -4.02 -8.85
N VAL A 114 -6.55 -4.03 -7.53
CA VAL A 114 -7.17 -3.08 -6.59
C VAL A 114 -6.82 -1.63 -6.96
N LEU A 115 -5.53 -1.37 -7.25
CA LEU A 115 -5.05 -0.05 -7.66
C LEU A 115 -5.74 0.43 -8.95
N GLU A 116 -5.86 -0.44 -9.96
CA GLU A 116 -6.61 -0.13 -11.18
C GLU A 116 -8.10 0.11 -10.88
N SER A 117 -8.69 -0.73 -10.03
CA SER A 117 -10.12 -0.69 -9.74
C SER A 117 -10.54 0.64 -9.14
N ASN A 118 -9.76 1.11 -8.17
CA ASN A 118 -10.04 2.30 -7.37
C ASN A 118 -9.52 3.58 -8.03
N GLY A 119 -8.40 3.50 -8.76
CA GLY A 119 -7.80 4.65 -9.44
C GLY A 119 -8.25 4.86 -10.89
N GLY A 120 -9.02 3.92 -11.45
CA GLY A 120 -9.66 4.03 -12.76
C GLY A 120 -8.68 4.12 -13.94
N LYS A 121 -9.09 4.85 -14.99
CA LYS A 121 -8.32 4.95 -16.25
C LYS A 121 -6.92 5.55 -16.06
N GLU A 122 -6.78 6.48 -15.11
CA GLU A 122 -5.48 7.09 -14.79
C GLU A 122 -4.54 6.07 -14.15
N ALA A 123 -5.01 5.31 -13.15
CA ALA A 123 -4.22 4.22 -12.57
C ALA A 123 -3.83 3.18 -13.62
N LEU A 124 -4.77 2.77 -14.49
CA LEU A 124 -4.47 1.84 -15.58
C LEU A 124 -3.36 2.35 -16.50
N ALA A 125 -3.41 3.63 -16.88
CA ALA A 125 -2.39 4.25 -17.71
C ALA A 125 -1.01 4.25 -17.01
N ILE A 126 -0.97 4.59 -15.72
CA ILE A 126 0.26 4.58 -14.92
C ILE A 126 0.81 3.15 -14.81
N ILE A 127 -0.02 2.17 -14.45
CA ILE A 127 0.37 0.76 -14.31
C ILE A 127 0.96 0.25 -15.63
N ARG A 128 0.28 0.45 -16.76
CA ARG A 128 0.76 0.02 -18.09
C ARG A 128 2.04 0.73 -18.52
N SER A 129 2.24 1.99 -18.13
CA SER A 129 3.50 2.70 -18.42
C SER A 129 4.72 2.06 -17.76
N LYS A 130 4.53 1.36 -16.63
CA LYS A 130 5.60 0.68 -15.87
C LYS A 130 5.62 -0.84 -16.09
N ILE A 131 4.48 -1.43 -16.41
CA ILE A 131 4.28 -2.86 -16.60
C ILE A 131 3.52 -3.06 -17.93
N PRO A 132 4.21 -3.00 -19.09
CA PRO A 132 3.55 -3.11 -20.39
C PRO A 132 2.78 -4.43 -20.61
N THR A 133 3.16 -5.48 -19.89
CA THR A 133 2.54 -6.80 -19.92
C THR A 133 1.31 -6.92 -19.03
N TYR A 134 0.95 -5.87 -18.29
CA TYR A 134 -0.23 -5.89 -17.41
C TYR A 134 -1.51 -5.96 -18.24
N VAL A 135 -2.27 -7.04 -18.05
CA VAL A 135 -3.58 -7.26 -18.66
C VAL A 135 -4.64 -6.82 -17.67
N SER A 136 -5.46 -5.85 -18.09
CA SER A 136 -6.62 -5.45 -17.31
C SER A 136 -7.64 -6.59 -17.32
N ILE A 137 -8.25 -6.85 -16.16
CA ILE A 137 -9.31 -7.86 -16.00
C ILE A 137 -10.71 -7.26 -16.12
N ARG A 138 -10.83 -5.98 -16.50
CA ARG A 138 -12.10 -5.29 -16.81
C ARG A 138 -12.41 -5.31 -18.30
#